data_AF-A0A1I8CX54-F1
#
_entry.id   AF-A0A1I8CX54-F1
#
_cell.length_a   1.000
_cell.length_b   1.000
_cell.length_c   1.000
_cell.angle_alpha   90.00
_cell.angle_beta   90.00
_cell.angle_gamma   90.00
#
_symmetry.space_group_name_H-M   'P 1'
#
loop_
_entity.id
_entity.type
_entity.pdbx_description
1 polymer ?
#
loop_
_entity_poly.entity_id
_entity_poly.type
_entity_poly.pdbx_seq_one_letter_code
_entity_poly.pdbx_strand_id
1 'polypeptide(L)'
;MGSLFSKSNKKSALHEQFVTTQDQAVLDLKVQRDKMKQYIKKSEKTIEHDKDLARQLLKKGMKERALLMLKKKKYLEGIIIKTENQLDTLQRLVSDLEFASIQKEVVDRLRDGNEALKQMNQMINLDEIDQIMCETKEGAEYQEEISNMLSGAFTEQDEADIELELENLTAEALDMELIGLPKVPEGDIGERSKEGNPKEGKTKVKQSKVTVEA
;
A
#
# COMPACT_ATOMS: atom_id res chain seq x y z
N MET A 1 -60.10 29.42 17.81
CA MET A 1 -59.86 28.12 18.47
C MET A 1 -59.22 27.17 17.48
N GLY A 2 -58.15 26.48 17.88
CA GLY A 2 -57.73 25.22 17.24
C GLY A 2 -56.67 25.34 16.15
N SER A 3 -55.40 25.46 16.54
CA SER A 3 -54.31 24.81 15.80
C SER A 3 -53.26 24.34 16.80
N LEU A 4 -53.36 23.07 17.17
CA LEU A 4 -52.44 22.37 18.06
C LEU A 4 -52.26 20.96 17.49
N PHE A 5 -51.49 20.78 16.42
CA PHE A 5 -50.83 19.50 16.14
C PHE A 5 -49.80 19.66 15.01
N SER A 6 -48.57 20.04 15.36
CA SER A 6 -47.38 19.67 14.57
C SER A 6 -46.10 19.87 15.39
N LYS A 7 -45.79 18.94 16.30
CA LYS A 7 -44.42 18.81 16.82
C LYS A 7 -44.20 17.45 17.47
N SER A 8 -43.72 16.49 16.68
CA SER A 8 -42.65 15.59 17.10
C SER A 8 -42.22 14.68 15.95
N ASN A 9 -41.25 15.12 15.15
CA ASN A 9 -40.43 14.19 14.36
C ASN A 9 -38.96 14.65 14.31
N LYS A 10 -38.45 15.21 15.42
CA LYS A 10 -37.02 15.59 15.57
C LYS A 10 -36.19 14.54 16.35
N LYS A 11 -36.82 13.51 16.92
CA LYS A 11 -36.11 12.46 17.67
C LYS A 11 -35.62 11.31 16.78
N SER A 12 -36.18 11.12 15.59
CA SER A 12 -35.78 10.10 14.62
C SER A 12 -34.49 10.48 13.88
N ALA A 13 -34.35 11.73 13.45
CA ALA A 13 -33.20 12.21 12.68
C ALA A 13 -31.85 12.21 13.43
N LEU A 14 -31.87 12.29 14.77
CA LEU A 14 -30.64 12.20 15.57
C LEU A 14 -30.16 10.76 15.78
N HIS A 15 -31.04 9.76 15.66
CA HIS A 15 -30.66 8.37 15.89
C HIS A 15 -30.10 7.69 14.63
N GLU A 16 -30.51 8.14 13.45
CA GLU A 16 -29.99 7.66 12.16
C GLU A 16 -28.51 7.99 11.92
N GLN A 17 -27.93 8.94 12.66
CA GLN A 17 -26.52 9.33 12.48
C GLN A 17 -25.53 8.52 13.32
N PHE A 18 -25.96 7.69 14.29
CA PHE A 18 -25.04 6.99 15.21
C PHE A 18 -24.94 5.49 15.01
N VAL A 19 -25.81 4.87 14.21
CA VAL A 19 -25.76 3.43 13.97
C VAL A 19 -25.89 3.18 12.48
N THR A 20 -24.78 2.80 11.86
CA THR A 20 -24.75 2.44 10.45
C THR A 20 -25.50 1.11 10.27
N THR A 21 -26.07 0.87 9.08
CA THR A 21 -26.61 -0.45 8.70
C THR A 21 -25.58 -1.57 8.90
N GLN A 22 -24.30 -1.25 8.70
CA GLN A 22 -23.16 -2.12 8.97
C GLN A 22 -23.02 -2.47 10.46
N ASP A 23 -23.20 -1.50 11.36
CA ASP A 23 -23.12 -1.72 12.81
C ASP A 23 -24.26 -2.61 13.30
N GLN A 24 -25.46 -2.47 12.71
CA GLN A 24 -26.59 -3.35 12.96
C GLN A 24 -26.29 -4.79 12.53
N ALA A 25 -25.72 -4.98 11.33
CA ALA A 25 -25.34 -6.30 10.84
C ALA A 25 -24.27 -6.96 11.73
N VAL A 26 -23.26 -6.20 12.17
CA VAL A 26 -22.24 -6.69 13.11
C VAL A 26 -22.86 -7.08 14.45
N LEU A 27 -23.79 -6.27 14.96
CA LEU A 27 -24.51 -6.57 16.20
C LEU A 27 -25.30 -7.87 16.08
N ASP A 28 -26.06 -8.04 14.99
CA ASP A 28 -26.86 -9.24 14.76
C ASP A 28 -26.00 -10.51 14.70
N LEU A 29 -24.86 -10.46 13.99
CA LEU A 29 -23.90 -11.55 13.94
C LEU A 29 -23.32 -11.87 15.32
N LYS A 30 -23.00 -10.85 16.13
CA LYS A 30 -22.50 -11.02 17.51
C LYS A 30 -23.57 -11.63 18.42
N VAL A 31 -24.83 -11.22 18.29
CA VAL A 31 -25.97 -11.80 19.02
C VAL A 31 -26.17 -13.27 18.63
N GLN A 32 -26.10 -13.60 17.33
CA GLN A 32 -26.20 -14.98 16.86
C GLN A 32 -25.08 -15.86 17.41
N ARG A 33 -23.83 -15.37 17.39
CA ARG A 33 -22.67 -16.04 17.99
C ARG A 33 -22.91 -16.35 19.47
N ASP A 34 -23.43 -15.39 20.23
CA ASP A 34 -23.66 -15.58 21.67
C ASP A 34 -24.81 -16.57 21.93
N LYS A 35 -25.87 -16.54 21.11
CA LYS A 35 -26.93 -17.56 21.14
C LYS A 35 -26.40 -18.96 20.83
N MET A 36 -25.52 -19.10 19.84
CA MET A 36 -24.88 -20.38 19.51
C MET A 36 -24.01 -20.90 20.66
N LYS A 37 -23.21 -20.04 21.30
CA LYS A 37 -22.43 -20.41 22.50
C LYS A 37 -23.32 -20.86 23.66
N GLN A 38 -24.43 -20.16 23.89
CA GLN A 38 -25.41 -20.57 24.89
C GLN A 38 -26.05 -21.93 24.55
N TYR A 39 -26.35 -22.18 23.27
CA TYR A 39 -26.90 -23.45 22.81
C TYR A 39 -25.92 -24.62 23.01
N ILE A 40 -24.64 -24.42 22.71
CA ILE A 40 -23.57 -25.40 22.97
C ILE A 40 -23.55 -25.73 24.47
N LYS A 41 -23.45 -24.72 25.34
CA LYS A 41 -23.41 -24.91 26.80
C LYS A 41 -24.65 -25.63 27.36
N LYS A 42 -25.84 -25.35 26.81
CA LYS A 42 -27.07 -26.07 27.17
C LYS A 42 -27.04 -27.53 26.70
N SER A 43 -26.51 -27.77 25.51
CA SER A 43 -26.39 -29.11 24.93
C SER A 43 -25.38 -29.97 25.68
N GLU A 44 -24.24 -29.41 26.10
CA GLU A 44 -23.25 -30.08 26.96
C GLU A 44 -23.84 -30.52 28.29
N LYS A 45 -24.59 -29.65 28.97
CA LYS A 45 -25.31 -30.00 30.21
C LYS A 45 -26.31 -31.13 29.98
N THR A 46 -27.00 -31.12 28.84
CA THR A 46 -27.95 -32.17 28.47
C THR A 46 -27.23 -33.50 28.24
N ILE A 47 -26.05 -33.48 27.61
CA ILE A 47 -25.21 -34.68 27.42
C ILE A 47 -24.74 -35.24 28.77
N GLU A 48 -24.33 -34.39 29.71
CA GLU A 48 -23.93 -34.82 31.05
C GLU A 48 -25.10 -35.48 31.80
N HIS A 49 -26.29 -34.88 31.73
CA HIS A 49 -27.50 -35.46 32.28
C HIS A 49 -27.89 -36.80 31.63
N ASP A 50 -27.86 -36.87 30.29
CA ASP A 50 -28.15 -38.10 29.54
C ASP A 50 -27.15 -39.22 29.89
N LYS A 51 -25.88 -38.87 30.16
CA LYS A 51 -24.83 -39.80 30.59
C LYS A 51 -25.13 -40.37 31.99
N ASP A 52 -25.56 -39.53 32.92
CA ASP A 52 -25.95 -39.98 34.26
C ASP A 52 -27.22 -40.83 34.24
N LEU A 53 -28.21 -40.43 33.42
CA LEU A 53 -29.42 -41.23 33.22
C LEU A 53 -29.08 -42.60 32.61
N ALA A 54 -28.18 -42.65 31.62
CA ALA A 54 -27.70 -43.90 31.05
C ALA A 54 -27.02 -44.79 32.10
N ARG A 55 -26.17 -44.23 32.97
CA ARG A 55 -25.56 -44.96 34.10
C ARG A 55 -26.62 -45.53 35.06
N GLN A 56 -27.65 -44.75 35.39
CA GLN A 56 -28.75 -45.21 36.25
C GLN A 56 -29.57 -46.33 35.60
N LEU A 57 -29.85 -46.23 34.29
CA LEU A 57 -30.58 -47.26 33.54
C LEU A 57 -29.80 -48.57 33.45
N LEU A 58 -28.47 -48.50 33.31
CA LEU A 58 -27.59 -49.67 33.37
C LEU A 58 -27.64 -50.36 34.73
N LYS A 59 -27.62 -49.59 35.84
CA LYS A 59 -27.77 -50.14 37.21
C LYS A 59 -29.11 -50.86 37.40
N LYS A 60 -30.16 -50.39 36.73
CA LYS A 60 -31.51 -50.99 36.76
C LYS A 60 -31.68 -52.16 35.77
N GLY A 61 -30.62 -52.59 35.07
CA GLY A 61 -30.66 -53.70 34.11
C GLY A 61 -31.34 -53.38 32.76
N MET A 62 -31.78 -52.14 32.53
CA MET A 62 -32.48 -51.73 31.31
C MET A 62 -31.51 -51.36 30.17
N LYS A 63 -30.87 -52.36 29.58
CA LYS A 63 -29.82 -52.17 28.55
C LYS A 63 -30.30 -51.44 27.29
N GLU A 64 -31.49 -51.77 26.78
CA GLU A 64 -32.01 -51.15 25.55
C GLU A 64 -32.24 -49.64 25.71
N ARG A 65 -32.81 -49.24 26.86
CA ARG A 65 -33.04 -47.82 27.18
C ARG A 65 -31.73 -47.07 27.38
N ALA A 66 -30.73 -47.70 28.03
CA ALA A 66 -29.40 -47.11 28.15
C ALA A 66 -28.73 -46.90 26.77
N LEU A 67 -28.87 -47.87 25.86
CA LEU A 67 -28.34 -47.77 24.50
C LEU A 67 -29.01 -46.65 23.69
N LEU A 68 -30.32 -46.44 23.87
CA LEU A 68 -31.03 -45.31 23.27
C LEU A 68 -30.48 -43.95 23.76
N MET A 69 -30.21 -43.82 25.06
CA MET A 69 -29.64 -42.59 25.63
C MET A 69 -28.21 -42.33 25.10
N LEU A 70 -27.40 -43.36 24.94
CA LEU A 70 -26.07 -43.22 24.33
C LEU A 70 -26.14 -42.82 22.86
N LYS A 71 -27.12 -43.32 22.10
CA LYS A 71 -27.37 -42.87 20.72
C LYS A 71 -27.76 -41.39 20.67
N LYS A 72 -28.65 -40.96 21.58
CA LYS A 72 -29.05 -39.54 21.73
C LYS A 72 -27.84 -38.66 22.06
N LYS A 73 -26.97 -39.09 22.97
CA LYS A 73 -25.70 -38.41 23.28
C LYS A 73 -24.84 -38.22 22.03
N LYS A 74 -24.57 -39.30 21.28
CA LYS A 74 -23.73 -39.23 20.06
C LYS A 74 -24.31 -38.28 19.02
N TYR A 75 -25.63 -38.24 18.88
CA TYR A 75 -26.31 -37.29 17.99
C TYR A 75 -26.12 -35.84 18.43
N LEU A 76 -26.27 -35.54 19.72
CA LEU A 76 -26.04 -34.20 20.28
C LEU A 76 -24.58 -33.76 20.14
N GLU A 77 -23.61 -34.66 20.34
CA GLU A 77 -22.19 -34.39 20.09
C GLU A 77 -21.94 -33.99 18.64
N GLY A 78 -22.56 -34.68 17.68
CA GLY A 78 -22.49 -34.30 16.27
C GLY A 78 -23.11 -32.94 15.96
N ILE A 79 -24.17 -32.54 16.66
CA ILE A 79 -24.76 -31.20 16.52
C ILE A 79 -23.84 -30.13 17.11
N ILE A 80 -23.21 -30.39 18.25
CA ILE A 80 -22.25 -29.46 18.87
C ILE A 80 -21.12 -29.16 17.89
N ILE A 81 -20.50 -30.19 17.31
CA ILE A 81 -19.42 -30.01 16.31
C ILE A 81 -19.89 -29.18 15.11
N LYS A 82 -21.10 -29.44 14.59
CA LYS A 82 -21.68 -28.63 13.50
C LYS A 82 -21.87 -27.16 13.92
N THR A 83 -22.31 -26.93 15.15
CA THR A 83 -22.54 -25.59 15.69
C THR A 83 -21.21 -24.85 15.93
N GLU A 84 -20.16 -25.55 16.36
CA GLU A 84 -18.80 -25.02 16.48
C GLU A 84 -18.24 -24.59 15.12
N ASN A 85 -18.40 -25.42 14.08
CA ASN A 85 -18.01 -25.05 12.71
C ASN A 85 -18.77 -23.81 12.21
N GLN A 86 -20.07 -23.69 12.54
CA GLN A 86 -20.86 -22.50 12.23
C GLN A 86 -20.39 -21.28 13.02
N LEU A 87 -19.96 -21.46 14.27
CA LEU A 87 -19.41 -20.39 15.11
C LEU A 87 -18.11 -19.84 14.51
N ASP A 88 -17.22 -20.72 14.03
CA ASP A 88 -15.99 -20.33 13.34
C ASP A 88 -16.29 -19.57 12.05
N THR A 89 -17.31 -20.02 11.31
CA THR A 89 -17.78 -19.35 10.09
C THR A 89 -18.31 -17.94 10.41
N LEU A 90 -19.10 -17.79 11.47
CA LEU A 90 -19.59 -16.49 11.94
C LEU A 90 -18.45 -15.56 12.39
N GLN A 91 -17.43 -16.09 13.06
CA GLN A 91 -16.27 -15.28 13.45
C GLN A 91 -15.50 -14.76 12.24
N ARG A 92 -15.29 -15.60 11.22
CA ARG A 92 -14.69 -15.15 9.95
C ARG A 92 -15.51 -14.05 9.29
N LEU A 93 -16.83 -14.24 9.19
CA LEU A 93 -17.73 -13.24 8.60
C LEU A 93 -17.68 -11.89 9.34
N VAL A 94 -17.58 -11.89 10.67
CA VAL A 94 -17.42 -10.64 11.44
C VAL A 94 -16.10 -9.97 11.10
N SER A 95 -14.99 -10.71 11.07
CA SER A 95 -13.67 -10.17 10.70
C SER A 95 -13.66 -9.63 9.27
N ASP A 96 -14.29 -10.34 8.33
CA ASP A 96 -14.39 -9.92 6.93
C ASP A 96 -15.20 -8.61 6.80
N LEU A 97 -16.25 -8.46 7.60
CA LEU A 97 -17.10 -7.26 7.63
C LEU A 97 -16.33 -6.07 8.26
N GLU A 98 -15.57 -6.31 9.32
CA GLU A 98 -14.68 -5.30 9.92
C GLU A 98 -13.60 -4.86 8.90
N PHE A 99 -13.03 -5.81 8.15
CA PHE A 99 -12.08 -5.50 7.09
C PHE A 99 -12.72 -4.71 5.93
N ALA A 100 -13.93 -5.08 5.51
CA ALA A 100 -14.69 -4.32 4.51
C ALA A 100 -14.98 -2.88 4.97
N SER A 101 -15.17 -2.65 6.27
CA SER A 101 -15.29 -1.32 6.86
C SER A 101 -14.05 -0.47 6.59
N ILE A 102 -12.88 -1.05 6.84
CA ILE A 102 -11.59 -0.39 6.66
C ILE A 102 -11.37 -0.12 5.17
N GLN A 103 -11.68 -1.09 4.30
CA GLN A 103 -11.58 -0.89 2.85
C GLN A 103 -12.44 0.28 2.38
N LYS A 104 -13.67 0.39 2.88
CA LYS A 104 -14.55 1.53 2.56
C LYS A 104 -13.90 2.84 2.99
N GLU A 105 -13.38 2.93 4.22
CA GLU A 105 -12.69 4.13 4.69
C GLU A 105 -11.49 4.47 3.80
N VAL A 106 -10.67 3.50 3.42
CA VAL A 106 -9.54 3.72 2.51
C VAL A 106 -10.00 4.30 1.17
N VAL A 107 -11.09 3.78 0.59
CA VAL A 107 -11.64 4.30 -0.66
C VAL A 107 -12.17 5.73 -0.50
N ASP A 108 -12.87 6.02 0.59
CA ASP A 108 -13.37 7.35 0.89
C ASP A 108 -12.20 8.35 1.04
N ARG A 109 -11.11 7.96 1.73
CA ARG A 109 -9.90 8.79 1.85
C ARG A 109 -9.17 8.99 0.53
N LEU A 110 -9.11 7.98 -0.33
CA LEU A 110 -8.53 8.11 -1.67
C LEU A 110 -9.34 9.07 -2.53
N ARG A 111 -10.67 9.08 -2.37
CA ARG A 111 -11.54 10.04 -3.03
C ARG A 111 -11.26 11.47 -2.56
N ASP A 112 -11.19 11.67 -1.24
CA ASP A 112 -10.85 12.97 -0.65
C ASP A 112 -9.48 13.46 -1.13
N GLY A 113 -8.48 12.57 -1.16
CA GLY A 113 -7.14 12.85 -1.69
C GLY A 113 -7.15 13.22 -3.17
N ASN A 114 -7.96 12.56 -3.99
CA ASN A 114 -8.13 12.89 -5.41
C ASN A 114 -8.83 14.24 -5.60
N GLU A 115 -9.85 14.55 -4.78
CA GLU A 115 -10.50 15.86 -4.78
C GLU A 115 -9.52 16.98 -4.38
N ALA A 116 -8.67 16.75 -3.36
CA ALA A 116 -7.61 17.69 -2.98
C ALA A 116 -6.57 17.88 -4.09
N LEU A 117 -6.14 16.80 -4.75
CA LEU A 117 -5.24 16.88 -5.91
C LEU A 117 -5.87 17.65 -7.07
N LYS A 118 -7.16 17.46 -7.33
CA LYS A 118 -7.89 18.24 -8.35
C LYS A 118 -7.92 19.72 -8.02
N GLN A 119 -8.18 20.07 -6.76
CA GLN A 119 -8.15 21.47 -6.32
C GLN A 119 -6.74 22.06 -6.45
N MET A 120 -5.69 21.33 -6.07
CA MET A 120 -4.31 21.77 -6.23
C MET A 120 -3.95 21.96 -7.71
N ASN A 121 -4.34 21.02 -8.57
CA ASN A 121 -4.14 21.13 -10.02
C ASN A 121 -4.98 22.25 -10.66
N GLN A 122 -6.09 22.67 -10.06
CA GLN A 122 -6.85 23.85 -10.50
C GLN A 122 -6.19 25.16 -10.03
N MET A 123 -5.56 25.17 -8.85
CA MET A 123 -4.84 26.33 -8.33
C MET A 123 -3.50 26.56 -9.04
N ILE A 124 -2.83 25.48 -9.45
CA ILE A 124 -1.71 25.56 -10.40
C ILE A 124 -2.35 25.84 -11.76
N ASN A 125 -2.59 27.13 -12.05
CA ASN A 125 -3.31 27.56 -13.24
C ASN A 125 -2.61 27.02 -14.50
N LEU A 126 -3.37 26.36 -15.38
CA LEU A 126 -2.91 26.04 -16.73
C LEU A 126 -2.41 27.30 -17.46
N ASP A 127 -3.03 28.46 -17.18
CA ASP A 127 -2.63 29.75 -17.73
C ASP A 127 -1.22 30.18 -17.29
N GLU A 128 -0.79 29.89 -16.06
CA GLU A 128 0.58 30.19 -15.60
C GLU A 128 1.60 29.26 -16.29
N ILE A 129 1.23 27.99 -16.51
CA ILE A 129 2.09 27.04 -17.24
C ILE A 129 2.21 27.44 -18.72
N ASP A 130 1.09 27.82 -19.35
CA ASP A 130 1.06 28.28 -20.74
C ASP A 130 1.84 29.58 -20.90
N GLN A 131 1.71 30.51 -19.94
CA GLN A 131 2.49 31.76 -19.94
C GLN A 131 3.99 31.51 -19.77
N ILE A 132 4.41 30.65 -18.83
CA ILE A 132 5.82 30.29 -18.66
C ILE A 132 6.37 29.59 -19.91
N MET A 133 5.60 28.71 -20.55
CA MET A 133 6.01 28.09 -21.82
C MET A 133 6.13 29.11 -22.95
N CYS A 134 5.20 30.06 -23.06
CA CYS A 134 5.28 31.15 -24.03
C CYS A 134 6.51 32.05 -23.80
N GLU A 135 6.74 32.49 -22.55
CA GLU A 135 7.91 33.32 -22.19
C GLU A 135 9.24 32.58 -22.43
N THR A 136 9.28 31.27 -22.14
CA THR A 136 10.47 30.44 -22.43
C THR A 136 10.71 30.30 -23.92
N LYS A 137 9.65 30.14 -24.72
CA LYS A 137 9.74 30.04 -26.18
C LYS A 137 10.18 31.37 -26.80
N GLU A 138 9.63 32.49 -26.34
CA GLU A 138 10.01 33.83 -26.78
C GLU A 138 11.46 34.15 -26.39
N GLY A 139 11.90 33.78 -25.18
CA GLY A 139 13.29 33.91 -24.76
C GLY A 139 14.26 33.07 -25.60
N ALA A 140 13.86 31.85 -25.97
CA ALA A 140 14.64 31.00 -26.87
C ALA A 140 14.73 31.57 -28.29
N GLU A 141 13.62 32.08 -28.83
CA GLU A 141 13.57 32.75 -30.14
C GLU A 141 14.41 34.03 -30.14
N TYR A 142 14.37 34.83 -29.07
CA TYR A 142 15.20 36.02 -28.92
C TYR A 142 16.69 35.67 -28.83
N GLN A 143 17.04 34.59 -28.13
CA GLN A 143 18.41 34.12 -28.07
C GLN A 143 18.90 33.57 -29.42
N GLU A 144 18.02 32.94 -30.19
CA GLU A 144 18.30 32.51 -31.56
C GLU A 144 18.45 33.72 -32.51
N GLU A 145 17.64 34.77 -32.36
CA GLU A 145 17.76 36.02 -33.10
C GLU A 145 19.08 36.74 -32.78
N ILE A 146 19.45 36.82 -31.50
CA ILE A 146 20.77 37.32 -31.06
C ILE A 146 21.87 36.48 -31.69
N SER A 147 21.77 35.15 -31.62
CA SER A 147 22.75 34.25 -32.21
C SER A 147 22.91 34.47 -33.72
N ASN A 148 21.81 34.66 -34.45
CA ASN A 148 21.80 34.91 -35.89
C ASN A 148 22.34 36.31 -36.25
N MET A 149 22.08 37.32 -35.42
CA MET A 149 22.66 38.66 -35.60
C MET A 149 24.17 38.65 -35.34
N LEU A 150 24.64 37.97 -34.30
CA LEU A 150 26.06 37.84 -34.01
C LEU A 150 26.79 36.99 -35.05
N SER A 151 26.22 35.89 -35.53
CA SER A 151 26.87 35.00 -36.51
C SER A 151 27.08 35.66 -37.89
N GLY A 152 26.38 36.73 -38.21
CA GLY A 152 26.53 37.47 -39.47
C GLY A 152 27.34 38.77 -39.35
N ALA A 153 27.80 39.13 -38.16
CA ALA A 153 28.42 40.44 -37.88
C ALA A 153 29.96 40.40 -37.83
N PHE A 154 30.57 39.23 -37.70
CA PHE A 154 32.03 39.08 -37.59
C PHE A 154 32.67 38.74 -38.93
N THR A 155 33.89 39.23 -39.18
CA THR A 155 34.70 38.81 -40.32
C THR A 155 35.51 37.56 -39.97
N GLU A 156 35.98 36.78 -40.96
CA GLU A 156 36.80 35.56 -40.73
C GLU A 156 38.02 35.82 -39.83
N GLN A 157 38.53 37.06 -39.83
CA GLN A 157 39.67 37.44 -39.00
C GLN A 157 39.27 37.78 -37.56
N ASP A 158 38.09 38.36 -37.36
CA ASP A 158 37.53 38.59 -36.02
C ASP A 158 37.15 37.25 -35.35
N GLU A 159 36.64 36.28 -36.13
CA GLU A 159 36.33 34.94 -35.64
C GLU A 159 37.59 34.20 -35.14
N ALA A 160 38.70 34.29 -35.88
CA ALA A 160 39.97 33.69 -35.48
C ALA A 160 40.56 34.32 -34.20
N ASP A 161 40.43 35.64 -34.03
CA ASP A 161 40.88 36.34 -32.82
C ASP A 161 40.01 35.97 -31.59
N ILE A 162 38.69 35.82 -31.78
CA ILE A 162 37.75 35.38 -30.72
C ILE A 162 38.00 33.92 -30.34
N GLU A 163 38.27 33.03 -31.30
CA GLU A 163 38.64 31.63 -31.02
C GLU A 163 39.93 31.54 -30.20
N LEU A 164 40.94 32.36 -30.51
CA LEU A 164 42.17 32.47 -29.73
C LEU A 164 41.91 32.98 -28.30
N GLU A 165 41.03 33.98 -28.13
CA GLU A 165 40.65 34.47 -26.80
C GLU A 165 39.91 33.39 -26.00
N LEU A 166 39.01 32.64 -26.64
CA LEU A 166 38.30 31.51 -26.03
C LEU A 166 39.28 30.40 -25.62
N GLU A 167 40.25 30.05 -26.47
CA GLU A 167 41.31 29.10 -26.13
C GLU A 167 42.10 29.55 -24.90
N ASN A 168 42.48 30.83 -24.81
CA ASN A 168 43.17 31.39 -23.66
C ASN A 168 42.33 31.30 -22.37
N LEU A 169 41.04 31.68 -22.43
CA LEU A 169 40.13 31.58 -21.28
C LEU A 169 39.89 30.13 -20.83
N THR A 170 39.81 29.19 -21.77
CA THR A 170 39.69 27.76 -21.44
C THR A 170 40.97 27.22 -20.81
N ALA A 171 42.14 27.65 -21.28
CA ALA A 171 43.43 27.31 -20.66
C ALA A 171 43.56 27.89 -19.25
N GLU A 172 43.14 29.15 -19.04
CA GLU A 172 43.11 29.78 -17.71
C GLU A 172 42.14 29.09 -16.75
N ALA A 173 40.96 28.69 -17.23
CA ALA A 173 39.98 27.94 -16.45
C ALA A 173 40.49 26.54 -16.07
N LEU A 174 41.15 25.85 -17.00
CA LEU A 174 41.79 24.55 -16.76
C LEU A 174 42.98 24.68 -15.80
N ASP A 175 43.81 25.72 -15.91
CA ASP A 175 44.91 26.00 -14.99
C ASP A 175 44.38 26.30 -13.58
N MET A 176 43.27 27.03 -13.45
CA MET A 176 42.58 27.23 -12.17
C MET A 176 42.05 25.93 -11.56
N GLU A 177 41.53 25.02 -12.38
CA GLU A 177 41.07 23.71 -11.93
C GLU A 177 42.24 22.79 -11.54
N LEU A 178 43.39 22.90 -12.23
CA LEU A 178 44.66 22.23 -11.94
C LEU A 178 45.34 22.73 -10.66
N ILE A 179 45.15 24.00 -10.25
CA ILE A 179 45.64 24.55 -8.97
C ILE A 179 44.91 23.89 -7.77
N GLY A 180 43.73 23.30 -7.98
CA GLY A 180 42.96 22.57 -6.96
C GLY A 180 43.26 21.07 -6.84
N LEU A 181 44.06 20.49 -7.74
CA LEU A 181 44.39 19.07 -7.74
C LEU A 181 45.78 18.85 -7.09
N PRO A 182 45.90 18.04 -6.02
CA PRO A 182 47.20 17.75 -5.43
C PRO A 182 48.07 16.99 -6.44
N LYS A 183 49.26 17.54 -6.72
CA LYS A 183 50.30 16.91 -7.53
C LYS A 183 50.60 15.52 -6.94
N VAL A 184 50.22 14.47 -7.67
CA VAL A 184 50.51 13.09 -7.25
C VAL A 184 52.01 12.97 -7.02
N PRO A 185 52.46 12.53 -5.83
CA PRO A 185 53.89 12.37 -5.57
C PRO A 185 54.49 11.32 -6.52
N GLU A 186 55.44 11.74 -7.36
CA GLU A 186 56.45 10.84 -7.93
C GLU A 186 57.41 10.42 -6.81
N GLY A 187 56.89 9.58 -5.91
CA GLY A 187 57.60 9.03 -4.77
C GLY A 187 57.88 7.56 -5.00
N ASP A 188 59.15 7.27 -5.28
CA ASP A 188 59.78 5.96 -5.44
C ASP A 188 59.25 4.94 -4.41
N ILE A 189 58.37 4.04 -4.83
CA ILE A 189 57.86 2.95 -3.98
C ILE A 189 58.95 1.88 -3.96
N GLY A 190 59.85 2.04 -3.01
CA GLY A 190 60.96 1.13 -2.76
C GLY A 190 60.54 -0.35 -2.77
N GLU A 191 61.35 -1.14 -3.45
CA GLU A 191 61.26 -2.59 -3.53
C GLU A 191 61.09 -3.22 -2.14
N ARG A 192 59.97 -3.91 -1.91
CA ARG A 192 59.93 -5.03 -0.97
C ARG A 192 59.75 -6.33 -1.73
N SER A 193 60.90 -6.95 -1.97
CA SER A 193 61.18 -8.39 -2.00
C SER A 193 60.07 -9.33 -2.46
N LYS A 194 60.32 -9.95 -3.61
CA LYS A 194 59.64 -11.13 -4.13
C LYS A 194 59.75 -12.31 -3.16
N GLU A 195 58.65 -13.02 -2.95
CA GLU A 195 58.65 -14.48 -2.91
C GLU A 195 57.24 -15.05 -3.15
N GLY A 196 57.13 -15.95 -4.14
CA GLY A 196 56.00 -16.89 -4.26
C GLY A 196 54.93 -16.63 -5.33
N ASN A 197 55.25 -16.78 -6.62
CA ASN A 197 54.28 -17.19 -7.66
C ASN A 197 54.31 -18.75 -7.71
N PRO A 198 53.25 -19.50 -8.11
CA PRO A 198 52.65 -19.40 -9.45
C PRO A 198 51.13 -19.67 -9.61
N LYS A 199 50.51 -18.84 -10.46
CA LYS A 199 49.65 -19.15 -11.63
C LYS A 199 48.29 -19.90 -11.49
N GLU A 200 47.40 -19.46 -12.40
CA GLU A 200 46.17 -20.06 -12.95
C GLU A 200 44.87 -19.39 -12.44
N GLY A 201 43.88 -18.98 -13.24
CA GLY A 201 43.67 -19.08 -14.68
C GLY A 201 42.35 -18.34 -15.03
N LYS A 202 42.39 -17.62 -16.15
CA LYS A 202 41.30 -17.08 -16.99
C LYS A 202 39.84 -17.39 -16.59
N THR A 203 39.00 -16.37 -16.52
CA THR A 203 37.60 -16.50 -17.03
C THR A 203 37.14 -15.21 -17.70
N LYS A 204 36.78 -15.36 -18.98
CA LYS A 204 36.27 -14.32 -19.89
C LYS A 204 34.87 -13.87 -19.46
N VAL A 205 34.65 -12.56 -19.33
CA VAL A 205 33.29 -11.98 -19.27
C VAL A 205 32.76 -11.88 -20.71
N LYS A 206 31.70 -12.63 -21.01
CA LYS A 206 30.92 -12.51 -22.25
C LYS A 206 30.03 -11.28 -22.16
N GLN A 207 30.18 -10.33 -23.09
CA GLN A 207 29.15 -9.35 -23.39
C GLN A 207 28.08 -10.01 -24.27
N SER A 208 26.86 -10.11 -23.77
CA SER A 208 25.67 -10.49 -24.53
C SER A 208 25.16 -9.29 -25.32
N LYS A 209 25.26 -9.36 -26.66
CA LYS A 209 24.47 -8.53 -27.58
C LYS A 209 23.01 -8.95 -27.47
N VAL A 210 22.13 -8.00 -27.15
CA VAL A 210 20.68 -8.13 -27.37
C VAL A 210 20.42 -7.56 -28.76
N THR A 211 20.04 -8.42 -29.71
CA THR A 211 19.50 -8.03 -31.02
C THR A 211 18.02 -7.71 -30.87
N VAL A 212 17.64 -6.51 -31.28
CA VAL A 212 16.26 -6.12 -31.58
C VAL A 212 16.05 -6.41 -33.06
N GLU A 213 15.22 -7.39 -33.39
CA GLU A 213 14.66 -7.54 -34.74
C GLU A 213 13.45 -6.63 -34.89
N ALA A 214 13.43 -5.90 -35.99
CA ALA A 214 12.27 -5.30 -36.64
C ALA A 214 12.22 -5.86 -38.07
#